data_AF-A0A2E4YDU3-F1
#
_entry.id   AF-A0A2E4YDU3-F1
#
_cell.length_a   1.000
_cell.length_b   1.000
_cell.length_c   1.000
_cell.angle_alpha   90.00
_cell.angle_beta   90.00
_cell.angle_gamma   90.00
#
_symmetry.space_group_name_H-M   'P 1'
#
loop_
_entity.id
_entity.type
_entity.pdbx_description
1 polymer ?
#
loop_
_entity_poly.entity_id
_entity_poly.type
_entity_poly.pdbx_seq_one_letter_code
_entity_poly.pdbx_strand_id
1 'polypeptide(L)'
;MRAALLSIMSMIISVQLSAQVMPLSSDNENLSIYGTDVTEFTWLRGQYTNHAGGARGFGWRRSGGWWDTDYPDSDENFLRGVQRYTNVDTNPLNRTFIQLTDPRLFEHIFLYMNWKRVPIGSSFSGPNFSEGEIEALREFMFRGGFVMVDDFWGEPHLDDMFLEIGKI
;
A
#
# COMPACT_ATOMS: atom_id res chain seq x y z
N MET A 1 65.46 -34.70 32.96
CA MET A 1 65.78 -33.25 33.12
C MET A 1 66.18 -32.73 31.75
N ARG A 2 65.55 -31.75 31.09
CA ARG A 2 64.50 -30.77 31.37
C ARG A 2 63.76 -30.52 30.04
N ALA A 3 62.44 -30.39 30.04
CA ALA A 3 61.67 -29.95 28.89
C ALA A 3 61.69 -28.42 28.82
N ALA A 4 61.96 -27.83 27.65
CA ALA A 4 61.80 -26.41 27.37
C ALA A 4 60.51 -26.23 26.55
N LEU A 5 59.53 -25.54 27.14
CA LEU A 5 58.32 -25.08 26.47
C LEU A 5 58.65 -23.88 25.56
N LEU A 6 58.36 -24.00 24.27
CA LEU A 6 58.20 -22.86 23.37
C LEU A 6 56.71 -22.72 23.04
N SER A 7 56.10 -21.66 23.56
CA SER A 7 54.73 -21.28 23.24
C SER A 7 54.75 -20.44 21.97
N ILE A 8 54.15 -20.94 20.89
CA ILE A 8 53.92 -20.18 19.65
C ILE A 8 52.50 -19.60 19.76
N MET A 9 52.42 -18.31 20.03
CA MET A 9 51.16 -17.56 20.04
C MET A 9 50.88 -17.11 18.59
N SER A 10 49.99 -17.82 17.89
CA SER A 10 49.54 -17.41 16.56
C SER A 10 48.41 -16.40 16.71
N MET A 11 48.66 -15.16 16.27
CA MET A 11 47.68 -14.07 16.29
C MET A 11 46.85 -14.15 15.00
N ILE A 12 45.60 -14.60 15.11
CA ILE A 12 44.64 -14.59 14.00
C ILE A 12 44.12 -13.15 13.86
N ILE A 13 44.48 -12.48 12.76
CA ILE A 13 43.91 -11.18 12.39
C ILE A 13 42.56 -11.44 11.73
N SER A 14 41.49 -11.15 12.46
CA SER A 14 40.12 -11.17 11.95
C SER A 14 39.92 -9.98 11.01
N VAL A 15 39.89 -10.23 9.69
CA VAL A 15 39.43 -9.22 8.73
C VAL A 15 37.92 -9.14 8.86
N GLN A 16 37.43 -8.11 9.54
CA GLN A 16 36.01 -7.77 9.52
C GLN A 16 35.69 -7.20 8.14
N LEU A 17 35.06 -7.99 7.27
CA LEU A 17 34.34 -7.46 6.11
C LEU A 17 33.13 -6.70 6.65
N SER A 18 33.27 -5.39 6.80
CA SER A 18 32.14 -4.48 6.91
C SER A 18 31.43 -4.47 5.56
N ALA A 19 30.35 -5.24 5.44
CA ALA A 19 29.38 -5.04 4.38
C ALA A 19 28.83 -3.61 4.52
N GLN A 20 29.27 -2.70 3.65
CA GLN A 20 28.69 -1.37 3.56
C GLN A 20 27.31 -1.53 2.93
N VAL A 21 26.26 -1.47 3.76
CA VAL A 21 24.91 -1.17 3.26
C VAL A 21 24.95 0.29 2.85
N MET A 22 25.00 0.55 1.54
CA MET A 22 24.80 1.90 1.03
C MET A 22 23.40 2.34 1.47
N PRO A 23 23.26 3.39 2.30
CA PRO A 23 21.95 3.92 2.60
C PRO A 23 21.39 4.46 1.29
N LEU A 24 20.35 3.79 0.78
CA LEU A 24 19.55 4.34 -0.28
C LEU A 24 18.94 5.63 0.29
N SER A 25 19.21 6.78 -0.33
CA SER A 25 18.55 8.04 0.06
C SER A 25 17.04 7.81 0.08
N SER A 26 16.36 8.29 1.13
CA SER A 26 14.90 8.18 1.25
C SER A 26 14.19 8.77 0.02
N ASP A 27 14.84 9.73 -0.64
CA ASP A 27 14.29 10.54 -1.73
C ASP A 27 14.90 10.12 -3.07
N ASN A 28 14.85 8.82 -3.36
CA ASN A 28 15.26 8.32 -4.68
C ASN A 28 14.31 8.70 -5.82
N GLU A 29 13.15 9.27 -5.49
CA GLU A 29 12.10 9.59 -6.44
C GLU A 29 11.90 11.10 -6.52
N ASN A 30 12.69 11.74 -7.37
CA ASN A 30 12.55 13.18 -7.62
C ASN A 30 11.28 13.45 -8.44
N LEU A 31 10.16 13.73 -7.77
CA LEU A 31 8.89 14.06 -8.42
C LEU A 31 8.92 15.37 -9.23
N SER A 32 9.90 16.25 -8.99
CA SER A 32 9.99 17.54 -9.72
C SER A 32 10.27 17.40 -11.21
N ILE A 33 10.68 16.22 -11.67
CA ILE A 33 10.85 15.93 -13.10
C ILE A 33 9.51 15.75 -13.83
N TYR A 34 8.43 15.51 -13.09
CA TYR A 34 7.08 15.39 -13.62
C TYR A 34 6.39 16.76 -13.56
N GLY A 35 5.58 17.07 -14.58
CA GLY A 35 4.80 18.30 -14.61
C GLY A 35 3.81 18.36 -13.43
N THR A 36 3.56 19.58 -12.94
CA THR A 36 2.53 19.87 -11.92
C THR A 36 1.23 20.36 -12.54
N ASP A 37 1.06 20.14 -13.85
CA ASP A 37 -0.12 20.55 -14.58
C ASP A 37 -1.35 19.80 -14.09
N VAL A 38 -2.51 20.45 -14.17
CA VAL A 38 -3.79 19.79 -13.93
C VAL A 38 -3.99 18.76 -15.04
N THR A 39 -4.17 17.49 -14.67
CA THR A 39 -4.36 16.40 -15.62
C THR A 39 -5.74 15.77 -15.42
N GLU A 40 -6.31 15.20 -16.48
CA GLU A 40 -7.68 14.68 -16.48
C GLU A 40 -7.86 13.43 -15.60
N PHE A 41 -6.98 12.43 -15.72
CA PHE A 41 -7.14 11.18 -14.98
C PHE A 41 -6.49 11.26 -13.60
N THR A 42 -7.34 11.18 -12.57
CA THR A 42 -6.94 11.13 -11.16
C THR A 42 -6.98 9.71 -10.64
N TRP A 43 -5.88 9.23 -10.06
CA TRP A 43 -5.87 7.98 -9.31
C TRP A 43 -6.56 8.19 -7.95
N LEU A 44 -7.74 7.61 -7.80
CA LEU A 44 -8.57 7.79 -6.61
C LEU A 44 -8.52 6.55 -5.73
N ARG A 45 -7.99 6.69 -4.51
CA ARG A 45 -7.94 5.61 -3.52
C ARG A 45 -9.13 5.67 -2.56
N GLY A 46 -9.85 4.57 -2.40
CA GLY A 46 -10.99 4.46 -1.48
C GLY A 46 -10.56 4.19 -0.05
N GLN A 47 -10.89 5.12 0.85
CA GLN A 47 -10.78 4.95 2.30
C GLN A 47 -12.07 4.33 2.83
N TYR A 48 -11.92 3.24 3.58
CA TYR A 48 -13.04 2.49 4.14
C TYR A 48 -12.88 2.19 5.64
N THR A 49 -13.99 1.89 6.28
CA THR A 49 -14.06 1.45 7.68
C THR A 49 -13.43 0.07 7.86
N ASN A 50 -12.52 -0.05 8.81
CA ASN A 50 -11.77 -1.29 9.08
C ASN A 50 -12.34 -2.04 10.28
N HIS A 51 -12.13 -3.36 10.31
CA HIS A 51 -12.29 -4.09 11.57
C HIS A 51 -11.32 -3.57 12.63
N ALA A 52 -11.72 -3.65 13.91
CA ALA A 52 -10.96 -3.08 15.04
C ALA A 52 -9.52 -3.60 15.18
N GLY A 53 -9.21 -4.80 14.65
CA GLY A 53 -7.85 -5.34 14.60
C GLY A 53 -6.90 -4.61 13.63
N GLY A 54 -7.44 -3.76 12.75
CA GLY A 54 -6.67 -2.85 11.88
C GLY A 54 -6.33 -1.50 12.51
N ALA A 55 -7.01 -1.11 13.60
CA ALA A 55 -6.82 0.20 14.23
C ALA A 55 -5.60 0.25 15.18
N ARG A 56 -4.88 -0.86 15.37
CA ARG A 56 -3.76 -0.99 16.29
C ARG A 56 -2.55 -1.62 15.60
N GLY A 57 -1.95 -0.88 14.67
CA GLY A 57 -0.62 -1.21 14.17
C GLY A 57 0.41 -1.27 15.31
N PHE A 58 1.32 -2.23 15.23
CA PHE A 58 2.51 -2.32 16.10
C PHE A 58 3.35 -1.05 15.92
N GLY A 59 3.24 -0.10 16.86
CA GLY A 59 4.02 1.13 16.86
C GLY A 59 3.17 2.37 17.11
N TRP A 60 3.62 3.18 18.05
CA TRP A 60 2.98 4.36 18.65
C TRP A 60 2.74 5.55 17.69
N ARG A 61 2.42 5.33 16.40
CA ARG A 61 2.26 6.41 15.39
C ARG A 61 1.36 6.12 14.18
N ARG A 62 0.52 5.08 14.13
CA ARG A 62 -0.34 4.83 12.96
C ARG A 62 -1.83 4.85 13.28
N SER A 63 -2.42 6.03 13.15
CA SER A 63 -3.85 6.24 12.90
C SER A 63 -4.13 5.99 11.40
N GLY A 64 -3.72 4.83 10.89
CA GLY A 64 -3.80 4.44 9.48
C GLY A 64 -4.58 3.14 9.34
N GLY A 65 -5.53 3.09 8.41
CA GLY A 65 -6.33 1.90 8.13
C GLY A 65 -5.71 1.06 7.03
N TRP A 66 -6.12 -0.20 6.83
CA TRP A 66 -5.49 -1.09 5.84
C TRP A 66 -5.46 -0.52 4.40
N TRP A 67 -6.41 0.36 4.09
CA TRP A 67 -6.49 1.13 2.84
C TRP A 67 -5.25 1.99 2.53
N ASP A 68 -4.49 2.45 3.54
CA ASP A 68 -3.34 3.36 3.37
C ASP A 68 -2.00 2.63 3.18
N THR A 69 -2.05 1.31 3.00
CA THR A 69 -0.85 0.49 2.75
C THR A 69 -0.07 1.07 1.57
N ASP A 70 1.19 1.40 1.85
CA ASP A 70 2.19 1.98 0.94
C ASP A 70 1.73 3.27 0.23
N TYR A 71 0.77 4.01 0.80
CA TYR A 71 0.35 5.31 0.31
C TYR A 71 1.30 6.43 0.81
N PRO A 72 1.70 7.41 -0.03
CA PRO A 72 1.34 7.58 -1.44
C PRO A 72 2.26 6.85 -2.42
N ASP A 73 3.42 6.36 -1.99
CA ASP A 73 4.52 5.88 -2.86
C ASP A 73 4.06 4.85 -3.91
N SER A 74 3.18 3.91 -3.53
CA SER A 74 2.61 2.91 -4.44
C SER A 74 1.77 3.54 -5.58
N ASP A 75 0.96 4.54 -5.26
CA ASP A 75 0.10 5.23 -6.22
C ASP A 75 0.93 6.07 -7.19
N GLU A 76 1.93 6.78 -6.66
CA GLU A 76 2.85 7.59 -7.46
C GLU A 76 3.64 6.71 -8.42
N ASN A 77 4.14 5.57 -7.96
CA ASN A 77 4.86 4.62 -8.80
C ASN A 77 3.98 4.00 -9.89
N PHE A 78 2.72 3.67 -9.57
CA PHE A 78 1.77 3.20 -10.58
C PHE A 78 1.53 4.24 -11.67
N LEU A 79 1.26 5.50 -11.28
CA LEU A 79 1.00 6.59 -12.20
C LEU A 79 2.21 6.95 -13.09
N ARG A 80 3.45 6.77 -12.58
CA ARG A 80 4.65 6.86 -13.45
C ARG A 80 4.60 5.86 -14.59
N GLY A 81 4.15 4.63 -14.32
CA GLY A 81 3.96 3.61 -15.34
C GLY A 81 2.88 4.01 -16.34
N VAL A 82 1.70 4.43 -15.85
CA VAL A 82 0.58 4.86 -16.71
C VAL A 82 1.01 5.99 -17.64
N GLN A 83 1.65 7.02 -17.11
CA GLN A 83 2.10 8.17 -17.89
C GLN A 83 3.17 7.79 -18.93
N ARG A 84 4.07 6.86 -18.60
CA ARG A 84 5.16 6.44 -19.50
C ARG A 84 4.71 5.49 -20.60
N TYR A 85 3.72 4.64 -20.32
CA TYR A 85 3.36 3.53 -21.21
C TYR A 85 2.03 3.73 -21.94
N THR A 86 1.28 4.78 -21.61
CA THR A 86 -0.03 5.05 -22.21
C THR A 86 -0.15 6.52 -22.62
N ASN A 87 -1.22 6.86 -23.33
CA ASN A 87 -1.57 8.25 -23.66
C ASN A 87 -2.61 8.84 -22.68
N VAL A 88 -2.81 8.21 -21.52
CA VAL A 88 -3.71 8.76 -20.49
C VAL A 88 -3.07 10.02 -19.92
N ASP A 89 -3.82 11.13 -19.93
CA ASP A 89 -3.37 12.39 -19.34
C ASP A 89 -3.40 12.29 -17.82
N THR A 90 -2.22 12.09 -17.24
CA THR A 90 -2.01 11.97 -15.79
C THR A 90 -0.55 12.29 -15.45
N ASN A 91 -0.26 12.44 -14.16
CA ASN A 91 1.10 12.53 -13.64
C ASN A 91 1.17 11.89 -12.24
N PRO A 92 2.36 11.55 -11.73
CA PRO A 92 2.49 10.88 -10.44
C PRO A 92 1.89 11.63 -9.24
N LEU A 93 1.72 12.95 -9.33
CA LEU A 93 1.10 13.77 -8.29
C LEU A 93 -0.43 13.80 -8.40
N ASN A 94 -1.03 13.34 -9.51
CA ASN A 94 -2.47 13.35 -9.72
C ASN A 94 -3.17 12.13 -9.06
N ARG A 95 -2.99 12.04 -7.75
CA ARG A 95 -3.53 10.99 -6.88
C ARG A 95 -4.15 11.60 -5.63
N THR A 96 -5.29 11.05 -5.21
CA THR A 96 -5.94 11.45 -3.97
C THR A 96 -6.66 10.26 -3.35
N PHE A 97 -7.08 10.40 -2.10
CA PHE A 97 -7.95 9.44 -1.44
C PHE A 97 -9.30 10.08 -1.12
N ILE A 98 -10.33 9.25 -1.00
CA ILE A 98 -11.70 9.67 -0.70
C ILE A 98 -12.37 8.68 0.25
N GLN A 99 -13.19 9.18 1.18
CA GLN A 99 -14.08 8.32 1.95
C GLN A 99 -15.21 7.84 1.04
N LEU A 100 -15.58 6.56 1.13
CA LEU A 100 -16.61 5.99 0.24
C LEU A 100 -17.96 6.69 0.33
N THR A 101 -18.28 7.30 1.48
CA THR A 101 -19.53 8.05 1.70
C THR A 101 -19.44 9.53 1.33
N ASP A 102 -18.28 10.00 0.85
CA ASP A 102 -18.14 11.37 0.35
C ASP A 102 -18.91 11.50 -0.98
N PRO A 103 -19.85 12.45 -1.12
CA PRO A 103 -20.66 12.60 -2.33
C PRO A 103 -19.82 12.89 -3.58
N ARG A 104 -18.60 13.41 -3.43
CA ARG A 104 -17.67 13.64 -4.55
C ARG A 104 -17.18 12.35 -5.19
N LEU A 105 -17.38 11.19 -4.55
CA LEU A 105 -17.07 9.88 -5.15
C LEU A 105 -17.71 9.74 -6.54
N PHE A 106 -18.93 10.23 -6.72
CA PHE A 106 -19.67 10.13 -7.97
C PHE A 106 -19.19 11.09 -9.08
N GLU A 107 -18.24 11.98 -8.79
CA GLU A 107 -17.57 12.83 -9.79
C GLU A 107 -16.43 12.10 -10.50
N HIS A 108 -16.12 10.87 -10.06
CA HIS A 108 -15.05 10.05 -10.59
C HIS A 108 -15.60 8.77 -11.26
N ILE A 109 -14.81 8.18 -12.15
CA ILE A 109 -15.17 6.93 -12.85
C ILE A 109 -14.33 5.73 -12.45
N PHE A 110 -13.24 5.95 -11.73
CA PHE A 110 -12.28 4.93 -11.34
C PHE A 110 -11.99 5.04 -9.84
N LEU A 111 -12.01 3.91 -9.15
CA LEU A 111 -11.72 3.80 -7.73
C LEU A 111 -10.78 2.62 -7.50
N TYR A 112 -9.63 2.88 -6.89
CA TYR A 112 -8.71 1.85 -6.42
C TYR A 112 -8.89 1.61 -4.92
N MET A 113 -8.89 0.36 -4.48
CA MET A 113 -8.99 -0.01 -3.08
C MET A 113 -8.02 -1.13 -2.73
N ASN A 114 -7.14 -0.89 -1.77
CA ASN A 114 -6.32 -1.94 -1.17
C ASN A 114 -7.15 -2.65 -0.08
N TRP A 115 -7.45 -3.94 -0.21
CA TRP A 115 -8.27 -4.73 0.73
C TRP A 115 -7.43 -5.66 1.60
N LYS A 116 -6.26 -5.19 2.03
CA LYS A 116 -5.35 -5.97 2.86
C LYS A 116 -6.01 -6.49 4.13
N ARG A 117 -5.83 -7.80 4.38
CA ARG A 117 -6.24 -8.49 5.60
C ARG A 117 -5.01 -9.13 6.24
N VAL A 118 -4.66 -8.73 7.45
CA VAL A 118 -3.51 -9.30 8.17
C VAL A 118 -3.86 -9.45 9.66
N PRO A 119 -3.61 -10.63 10.27
CA PRO A 119 -3.03 -11.85 9.67
C PRO A 119 -4.00 -12.57 8.72
N ILE A 120 -3.46 -13.39 7.82
CA ILE A 120 -4.23 -14.17 6.84
C ILE A 120 -5.27 -15.05 7.56
N GLY A 121 -6.51 -15.05 7.06
CA GLY A 121 -7.63 -15.80 7.65
C GLY A 121 -8.23 -15.18 8.92
N SER A 122 -7.88 -13.94 9.26
CA SER A 122 -8.49 -13.21 10.37
C SER A 122 -9.73 -12.44 9.92
N SER A 123 -10.90 -12.84 10.43
CA SER A 123 -12.16 -12.09 10.27
C SER A 123 -12.19 -10.74 11.00
N PHE A 124 -11.14 -10.39 11.76
CA PHE A 124 -11.04 -9.16 12.56
C PHE A 124 -10.06 -8.13 11.98
N SER A 125 -9.60 -8.29 10.74
CA SER A 125 -8.71 -7.37 10.03
C SER A 125 -9.24 -7.06 8.63
N GLY A 126 -8.72 -6.07 7.93
CA GLY A 126 -9.22 -5.68 6.61
C GLY A 126 -10.55 -4.91 6.60
N PRO A 127 -11.23 -4.87 5.43
CA PRO A 127 -12.49 -4.14 5.24
C PRO A 127 -13.61 -4.58 6.17
N ASN A 128 -14.35 -3.61 6.69
CA ASN A 128 -15.56 -3.77 7.47
C ASN A 128 -16.53 -2.64 7.10
N PHE A 129 -17.04 -2.69 5.87
CA PHE A 129 -17.89 -1.63 5.34
C PHE A 129 -19.14 -1.42 6.20
N SER A 130 -19.41 -0.17 6.52
CA SER A 130 -20.70 0.28 7.05
C SER A 130 -21.78 0.23 5.98
N GLU A 131 -23.05 0.23 6.38
CA GLU A 131 -24.19 0.22 5.46
C GLU A 131 -24.11 1.37 4.43
N GLY A 132 -23.73 2.57 4.85
CA GLY A 132 -23.57 3.72 3.95
C GLY A 132 -22.43 3.55 2.94
N GLU A 133 -21.31 2.92 3.33
CA GLU A 133 -20.21 2.64 2.40
C GLU A 133 -20.61 1.58 1.37
N ILE A 134 -21.37 0.56 1.78
CA ILE A 134 -21.93 -0.46 0.90
C ILE A 134 -22.88 0.17 -0.12
N GLU A 135 -23.82 1.01 0.33
CA GLU A 135 -24.77 1.70 -0.55
C GLU A 135 -24.05 2.61 -1.55
N ALA A 136 -23.07 3.39 -1.11
CA ALA A 136 -22.30 4.28 -1.96
C ALA A 136 -21.48 3.51 -3.01
N LEU A 137 -20.79 2.42 -2.64
CA LEU A 137 -20.05 1.58 -3.58
C LEU A 137 -20.98 0.91 -4.60
N ARG A 138 -22.12 0.38 -4.16
CA ARG A 138 -23.13 -0.21 -5.03
C ARG A 138 -23.63 0.81 -6.04
N GLU A 139 -23.97 2.00 -5.57
CA GLU A 139 -24.43 3.08 -6.43
C GLU A 139 -23.34 3.54 -7.41
N PHE A 140 -22.10 3.69 -6.95
CA PHE A 140 -20.95 4.04 -7.79
C PHE A 140 -20.80 3.07 -8.96
N MET A 141 -20.85 1.75 -8.67
CA MET A 141 -20.78 0.72 -9.70
C MET A 141 -21.99 0.72 -10.62
N PHE A 142 -23.22 0.92 -10.10
CA PHE A 142 -24.42 1.03 -10.93
C PHE A 142 -24.43 2.25 -11.85
N ARG A 143 -23.74 3.32 -11.46
CA ARG A 143 -23.53 4.51 -12.30
C ARG A 143 -22.45 4.29 -13.38
N GLY A 144 -21.85 3.09 -13.45
CA GLY A 144 -20.80 2.73 -14.40
C GLY A 144 -19.38 2.97 -13.87
N GLY A 145 -19.22 3.26 -12.58
CA GLY A 145 -17.93 3.37 -11.92
C GLY A 145 -17.17 2.04 -11.95
N PHE A 146 -15.85 2.12 -12.16
CA PHE A 146 -14.95 0.99 -12.16
C PHE A 146 -14.18 0.91 -10.84
N VAL A 147 -14.27 -0.25 -10.17
CA VAL A 147 -13.57 -0.48 -8.90
C VAL A 147 -12.46 -1.51 -9.13
N MET A 148 -11.21 -1.10 -8.89
CA MET A 148 -10.06 -1.99 -8.83
C MET A 148 -9.76 -2.32 -7.36
N VAL A 149 -9.61 -3.62 -7.06
CA VAL A 149 -9.29 -4.08 -5.71
C VAL A 149 -8.00 -4.90 -5.71
N ASP A 150 -7.14 -4.70 -4.70
CA ASP A 150 -5.81 -5.33 -4.58
C ASP A 150 -5.51 -5.85 -3.15
N ASP A 151 -4.36 -6.51 -2.98
CA ASP A 151 -3.75 -7.00 -1.72
C ASP A 151 -4.28 -8.37 -1.22
N PHE A 152 -4.47 -9.30 -2.17
CA PHE A 152 -4.90 -10.67 -1.91
C PHE A 152 -3.74 -11.67 -1.95
N TRP A 153 -3.48 -12.35 -0.84
CA TRP A 153 -2.36 -13.29 -0.68
C TRP A 153 -2.89 -14.73 -0.55
N GLY A 154 -3.28 -15.30 -1.68
CA GLY A 154 -3.79 -16.67 -1.77
C GLY A 154 -5.30 -16.80 -1.53
N GLU A 155 -5.77 -18.05 -1.53
CA GLU A 155 -7.19 -18.42 -1.47
C GLU A 155 -7.95 -17.81 -0.29
N PRO A 156 -7.43 -17.79 0.96
CA PRO A 156 -8.19 -17.22 2.09
C PRO A 156 -8.56 -15.75 1.90
N HIS A 157 -7.67 -14.94 1.32
CA HIS A 157 -7.96 -13.53 1.07
C HIS A 157 -8.96 -13.34 -0.07
N LEU A 158 -8.94 -14.23 -1.08
CA LEU A 158 -9.92 -14.21 -2.16
C LEU A 158 -11.31 -14.58 -1.65
N ASP A 159 -11.42 -15.58 -0.77
CA ASP A 159 -12.70 -15.95 -0.14
C ASP A 159 -13.26 -14.79 0.69
N ASP A 160 -12.43 -14.13 1.49
CA ASP A 160 -12.82 -12.95 2.26
C ASP A 160 -13.26 -11.79 1.34
N MET A 161 -12.57 -11.60 0.21
CA MET A 161 -12.98 -10.62 -0.81
C MET A 161 -14.36 -10.94 -1.37
N PHE A 162 -14.64 -12.22 -1.67
CA PHE A 162 -15.96 -12.64 -2.14
C PHE A 162 -17.07 -12.42 -1.10
N LEU A 163 -16.77 -12.54 0.19
CA LEU A 163 -17.71 -12.21 1.26
C LEU A 163 -18.00 -10.71 1.33
N GLU A 164 -16.98 -9.86 1.22
CA GLU A 164 -17.15 -8.40 1.27
C GLU A 164 -17.85 -7.86 0.01
N ILE A 165 -17.45 -8.32 -1.18
CA ILE A 165 -18.10 -7.92 -2.43
C ILE A 165 -19.56 -8.39 -2.48
N GLY A 166 -19.88 -9.55 -1.88
CA GLY A 166 -21.25 -10.04 -1.79
C GLY A 166 -22.19 -9.19 -0.94
N LYS A 167 -21.66 -8.27 -0.12
CA LYS A 167 -22.47 -7.28 0.61
C LYS A 167 -22.89 -6.12 -0.28
N ILE A 168 -22.16 -5.86 -1.37
CA ILE A 168 -22.33 -4.74 -2.30
C ILE A 168 -23.19 -5.20 -3.47
#